data_AF-A0A380S945-F1
#
_entry.id   AF-A0A380S945-F1
#
_cell.length_a   1.000
_cell.length_b   1.000
_cell.length_c   1.000
_cell.angle_alpha   90.00
_cell.angle_beta   90.00
_cell.angle_gamma   90.00
#
_symmetry.space_group_name_H-M   'P 1'
#
loop_
_entity.id
_entity.type
_entity.pdbx_description
1 polymer ?
#
loop_
_entity_poly.entity_id
_entity_poly.type
_entity_poly.pdbx_seq_one_letter_code
_entity_poly.pdbx_strand_id
1 'polypeptide(L)'
;MVRGGFRLDILLEFSGLARSTYYYHLKQLNKLDKNMVLKAKIKMIYDEHKGNYGYRRITLELRNQGFLVNHKKVQRLMKRMNLTARIRRKRKYSSYKGEVGKKADNLIQRHFEASKPYEKCYTDVTEFAIPASSQKLYLSPVLDGYNSEIIAYQLSTSPNLEQIKTMLAKAFPDEHYDNTILHSDQGWQYQHQFYHEFLNQKG
;
A
#
# COMPACT_ATOMS: atom_id res chain seq x y z
N MET A 1 23.89 2.35 -49.69
CA MET A 1 23.84 1.07 -48.94
C MET A 1 23.36 1.35 -47.53
N VAL A 2 22.40 0.57 -47.02
CA VAL A 2 22.09 0.55 -45.57
C VAL A 2 23.29 -0.10 -44.88
N ARG A 3 23.65 0.32 -43.66
CA ARG A 3 24.93 0.05 -42.97
C ARG A 3 25.35 -1.42 -42.77
N GLY A 4 24.64 -2.41 -43.31
CA GLY A 4 24.92 -3.84 -43.22
C GLY A 4 25.13 -4.58 -44.55
N GLY A 5 25.42 -3.87 -45.66
CA GLY A 5 25.83 -4.51 -46.92
C GLY A 5 24.72 -5.06 -47.82
N PHE A 6 23.47 -5.13 -47.36
CA PHE A 6 22.34 -5.56 -48.19
C PHE A 6 21.79 -4.45 -49.08
N ARG A 7 21.33 -4.83 -50.29
CA ARG A 7 20.69 -3.89 -51.21
C ARG A 7 19.30 -3.48 -50.68
N LEU A 8 18.99 -2.19 -50.78
CA LEU A 8 17.77 -1.61 -50.22
C LEU A 8 16.49 -2.16 -50.88
N ASP A 9 16.55 -2.46 -52.16
CA ASP A 9 15.45 -3.09 -52.92
C ASP A 9 15.01 -4.43 -52.31
N ILE A 10 15.95 -5.32 -52.00
CA ILE A 10 15.68 -6.64 -51.38
C ILE A 10 15.01 -6.46 -50.01
N LEU A 11 15.52 -5.51 -49.22
CA LEU A 11 14.96 -5.22 -47.88
C LEU A 11 13.53 -4.67 -47.96
N LEU A 12 13.24 -3.85 -48.97
CA LEU A 12 11.92 -3.27 -49.18
C LEU A 12 10.91 -4.31 -49.69
N GLU A 13 11.34 -5.20 -50.57
CA GLU A 13 10.52 -6.32 -51.05
C GLU A 13 10.16 -7.28 -49.91
N PHE A 14 11.15 -7.72 -49.13
CA PHE A 14 10.92 -8.61 -47.99
C PHE A 14 10.03 -7.98 -46.91
N SER A 15 10.14 -6.68 -46.68
CA SER A 15 9.31 -5.95 -45.72
C SER A 15 7.95 -5.50 -46.27
N GLY A 16 7.67 -5.73 -47.56
CA GLY A 16 6.44 -5.29 -48.21
C GLY A 16 6.26 -3.76 -48.25
N LEU A 17 7.36 -2.99 -48.22
CA LEU A 17 7.32 -1.54 -48.08
C LEU A 17 7.70 -0.85 -49.38
N ALA A 18 6.82 0.03 -49.89
CA ALA A 18 7.11 0.79 -51.10
C ALA A 18 8.32 1.73 -50.93
N ARG A 19 9.15 1.84 -51.97
CA ARG A 19 10.36 2.68 -51.97
C ARG A 19 10.07 4.16 -51.67
N SER A 20 8.96 4.69 -52.15
CA SER A 20 8.49 6.05 -51.85
C SER A 20 8.21 6.25 -50.35
N THR A 21 7.56 5.28 -49.71
CA THR A 21 7.29 5.25 -48.26
C THR A 21 8.59 5.26 -47.46
N TYR A 22 9.60 4.47 -47.86
CA TYR A 22 10.90 4.45 -47.20
C TYR A 22 11.57 5.82 -47.20
N TYR A 23 11.71 6.46 -48.37
CA TYR A 23 12.34 7.77 -48.45
C TYR A 23 11.51 8.88 -47.81
N TYR A 24 10.17 8.76 -47.82
CA TYR A 24 9.29 9.65 -47.06
C TYR A 24 9.61 9.60 -45.57
N HIS A 25 9.65 8.40 -44.98
CA HIS A 25 9.96 8.23 -43.55
C HIS A 25 11.41 8.59 -43.22
N LEU A 26 12.38 8.29 -44.10
CA LEU A 26 13.77 8.70 -43.94
C LEU A 26 13.90 10.23 -43.87
N LYS A 27 13.19 10.95 -44.74
CA LYS A 27 13.13 12.42 -44.72
C LYS A 27 12.49 12.96 -43.45
N GLN A 28 11.53 12.24 -42.86
CA GLN A 28 10.90 12.61 -41.58
C GLN A 28 11.81 12.33 -40.37
N LEU A 29 12.57 11.24 -40.40
CA LEU A 29 13.56 10.90 -39.35
C LEU A 29 14.69 11.92 -39.27
N ASN A 30 15.09 12.48 -40.41
CA ASN A 30 16.13 13.52 -40.48
C ASN A 30 15.63 14.91 -40.05
N LYS A 31 14.36 15.08 -39.66
CA LYS A 31 13.88 16.37 -39.15
C LYS A 31 14.30 16.56 -37.70
N LEU A 32 14.82 17.74 -37.40
CA LEU A 32 15.08 18.19 -36.04
C LEU A 32 13.81 18.08 -35.19
N ASP A 33 13.93 17.52 -33.98
CA ASP A 33 12.81 17.43 -33.05
C ASP A 33 12.37 18.85 -32.66
N LYS A 34 11.23 19.27 -33.22
CA LYS A 34 10.61 20.58 -32.95
C LYS A 34 10.34 20.84 -31.47
N ASN A 35 10.36 19.80 -30.63
CA ASN A 35 10.12 19.92 -29.19
C ASN A 35 11.40 19.78 -28.36
N MET A 36 12.59 19.77 -28.96
CA MET A 36 13.86 19.57 -28.26
C MET A 36 14.04 20.54 -27.08
N VAL A 37 13.83 21.85 -27.32
CA VAL A 37 13.91 22.89 -26.28
C VAL A 37 12.91 22.63 -25.15
N LEU A 38 11.66 22.31 -25.50
CA LEU A 38 10.61 22.04 -24.53
C LEU A 38 10.88 20.77 -23.71
N LYS A 39 11.41 19.70 -24.34
CA LYS A 39 11.82 18.48 -23.65
C LYS A 39 12.95 18.73 -22.66
N ALA A 40 13.97 19.50 -23.06
CA ALA A 40 15.07 19.88 -22.18
C ALA A 40 14.55 20.64 -20.95
N LYS A 41 13.64 21.60 -21.17
CA LYS A 41 13.04 22.37 -20.08
C LYS A 41 12.18 21.52 -19.14
N ILE A 42 11.36 20.62 -19.68
CA ILE A 42 10.59 19.64 -18.90
C ILE A 42 11.51 18.79 -18.03
N LYS A 43 12.63 18.29 -18.59
CA LYS A 43 13.60 17.47 -17.85
C LYS A 43 14.26 18.27 -16.73
N MET A 44 14.66 19.51 -17.00
CA MET A 44 15.27 20.40 -16.01
C MET A 44 14.35 20.60 -14.79
N ILE A 45 13.09 20.98 -15.01
CA ILE A 45 12.09 21.18 -13.94
C ILE A 45 11.84 19.85 -13.19
N TYR A 46 11.77 18.73 -13.91
CA TYR A 46 11.56 17.42 -13.31
C TYR A 46 12.73 17.04 -12.38
N ASP A 47 13.97 17.24 -12.82
CA ASP A 47 15.19 16.91 -12.07
C ASP A 47 15.35 17.84 -10.85
N GLU A 48 15.09 19.15 -11.00
CA GLU A 48 15.09 20.16 -9.93
C GLU A 48 14.15 19.76 -8.77
N HIS A 49 12.95 19.28 -9.10
CA HIS A 49 11.98 18.80 -8.12
C HIS A 49 12.13 17.31 -7.77
N LYS A 50 13.27 16.69 -8.09
CA LYS A 50 13.63 15.30 -7.75
C LYS A 50 12.59 14.27 -8.23
N GLY A 51 11.91 14.56 -9.32
CA GLY A 51 10.84 13.74 -9.91
C GLY A 51 9.52 13.75 -9.16
N ASN A 52 9.31 14.66 -8.20
CA ASN A 52 8.04 14.77 -7.47
C ASN A 52 6.92 15.44 -8.29
N TYR A 53 7.29 16.21 -9.31
CA TYR A 53 6.33 16.96 -10.11
C TYR A 53 5.82 16.13 -11.28
N GLY A 54 4.49 15.95 -11.34
CA GLY A 54 3.80 15.40 -12.52
C GLY A 54 3.54 16.46 -13.58
N TYR A 55 3.01 16.02 -14.73
CA TYR A 55 2.78 16.90 -15.88
C TYR A 55 1.97 18.15 -15.57
N ARG A 56 1.02 18.09 -14.62
CA ARG A 56 0.23 19.27 -14.21
C ARG A 56 1.11 20.35 -13.56
N ARG A 57 1.95 19.96 -12.59
CA ARG A 57 2.87 20.88 -11.90
C ARG A 57 3.96 21.39 -12.83
N ILE A 58 4.50 20.51 -13.68
CA ILE A 58 5.47 20.91 -14.71
C ILE A 58 4.84 21.88 -15.71
N THR A 59 3.58 21.69 -16.10
CA THR A 59 2.89 22.64 -16.99
C THR A 59 2.72 24.01 -16.34
N LEU A 60 2.39 24.04 -15.05
CA LEU A 60 2.27 25.30 -14.31
C LEU A 60 3.63 26.01 -14.25
N GLU A 61 4.69 25.29 -13.93
CA GLU A 61 6.05 25.85 -13.86
C GLU A 61 6.54 26.35 -15.22
N LEU A 62 6.27 25.61 -16.29
CA LEU A 62 6.53 26.07 -17.65
C LEU A 62 5.80 27.39 -17.96
N ARG A 63 4.55 27.55 -17.53
CA ARG A 63 3.78 28.80 -17.73
C ARG A 63 4.37 29.95 -16.91
N ASN A 64 4.79 29.70 -15.68
CA ASN A 64 5.49 30.70 -14.85
C ASN A 64 6.77 31.19 -15.52
N GLN A 65 7.43 30.33 -16.29
CA GLN A 65 8.63 30.65 -17.06
C GLN A 65 8.33 31.13 -18.49
N GLY A 66 7.09 31.55 -18.77
CA GLY A 66 6.67 32.17 -20.04
C GLY A 66 6.31 31.20 -21.17
N PHE A 67 6.31 29.89 -20.95
CA PHE A 67 5.95 28.91 -21.98
C PHE A 67 4.42 28.70 -22.05
N LEU A 68 3.80 29.17 -23.14
CA LEU A 68 2.39 28.92 -23.42
C LEU A 68 2.18 27.51 -24.02
N VAL A 69 2.15 26.49 -23.16
CA VAL A 69 1.99 25.08 -23.57
C VAL A 69 0.77 24.44 -22.90
N ASN A 70 0.03 23.65 -23.68
CA ASN A 70 -1.08 22.85 -23.17
C ASN A 70 -0.58 21.64 -22.37
N HIS A 71 -1.20 21.36 -21.22
CA HIS A 71 -0.85 20.25 -20.34
C HIS A 71 -0.85 18.88 -21.04
N LYS A 72 -1.72 18.65 -22.04
CA LYS A 72 -1.74 17.41 -22.83
C LYS A 72 -0.45 17.21 -23.63
N LYS A 73 0.14 18.30 -24.15
CA LYS A 73 1.43 18.25 -24.86
C LYS A 73 2.57 17.92 -23.90
N VAL A 74 2.59 18.54 -22.72
CA VAL A 74 3.57 18.25 -21.66
C VAL A 74 3.47 16.78 -21.23
N GLN A 75 2.25 16.29 -20.95
CA GLN A 75 1.99 14.90 -20.59
C GLN A 75 2.52 13.92 -21.64
N ARG A 76 2.22 14.16 -22.93
CA ARG A 76 2.69 13.31 -24.04
C ARG A 76 4.22 13.30 -24.16
N LEU A 77 4.88 14.45 -23.98
CA LEU A 77 6.34 14.55 -24.03
C LEU A 77 6.99 13.84 -22.84
N MET A 78 6.48 14.04 -21.63
CA MET A 78 6.93 13.32 -20.44
C MET A 78 6.80 11.81 -20.63
N LYS A 79 5.66 11.32 -21.16
CA LYS A 79 5.47 9.89 -21.46
C LYS A 79 6.52 9.37 -22.45
N ARG A 80 6.81 10.12 -23.52
CA ARG A 80 7.87 9.74 -24.50
C ARG A 80 9.28 9.74 -23.90
N MET A 81 9.50 10.50 -22.84
CA MET A 81 10.77 10.58 -22.11
C MET A 81 10.81 9.64 -20.89
N ASN A 82 9.77 8.82 -20.69
CA ASN A 82 9.61 7.95 -19.51
C ASN A 82 9.70 8.71 -18.16
N LEU A 83 9.22 9.95 -18.12
CA LEU A 83 9.16 10.77 -16.91
C LEU A 83 7.79 10.61 -16.23
N THR A 84 7.78 10.12 -15.00
CA THR A 84 6.57 9.93 -14.19
C THR A 84 6.77 10.44 -12.78
N ALA A 85 5.79 11.15 -12.23
CA ALA A 85 5.87 11.65 -10.86
C ALA A 85 6.07 10.50 -9.87
N ARG A 86 7.03 10.67 -8.96
CA ARG A 86 7.22 9.80 -7.80
C ARG A 86 6.07 10.02 -6.83
N ILE A 87 5.06 9.17 -6.87
CA ILE A 87 3.99 9.17 -5.88
C ILE A 87 4.48 8.41 -4.66
N ARG A 88 4.68 9.11 -3.53
CA ARG A 88 4.88 8.45 -2.24
C ARG A 88 3.60 7.69 -1.92
N ARG A 89 3.64 6.35 -1.97
CA ARG A 89 2.52 5.53 -1.47
C ARG A 89 2.31 5.90 0.01
N LYS A 90 1.09 6.29 0.37
CA LYS A 90 0.70 6.38 1.78
C LYS A 90 0.89 4.98 2.37
N ARG A 91 1.84 4.81 3.29
CA ARG A 91 1.97 3.55 4.04
C ARG A 91 0.79 3.48 5.00
N LYS A 92 -0.05 2.45 4.87
CA LYS A 92 -1.03 2.11 5.92
C LYS A 92 -0.26 1.59 7.13
N TYR A 93 -0.80 1.83 8.33
CA TYR A 93 -0.32 1.16 9.54
C TYR A 93 -0.39 -0.35 9.34
N SER A 94 0.63 -1.07 9.80
CA SER A 94 0.71 -2.52 9.78
C SER A 94 1.09 -2.98 11.18
N SER A 95 0.17 -3.67 11.85
CA SER A 95 0.42 -4.33 13.14
C SER A 95 1.32 -5.56 13.00
N TYR A 96 1.45 -6.11 11.78
CA TYR A 96 2.33 -7.23 11.47
C TYR A 96 3.79 -6.80 11.48
N LYS A 97 4.59 -7.38 12.40
CA LYS A 97 6.04 -7.12 12.54
C LYS A 97 6.93 -8.18 11.87
N GLY A 98 6.38 -9.10 11.08
CA GLY A 98 7.12 -10.25 10.53
C GLY A 98 7.01 -11.47 11.44
N GLU A 99 7.92 -12.45 11.29
CA GLU A 99 8.01 -13.63 12.16
C GLU A 99 8.73 -13.32 13.49
N VAL A 100 8.34 -12.23 14.14
CA VAL A 100 8.95 -11.75 15.37
C VAL A 100 7.99 -12.01 16.53
N GLY A 101 8.08 -13.20 17.15
CA GLY A 101 7.24 -13.59 18.27
C GLY A 101 6.87 -15.07 18.26
N LYS A 102 6.09 -15.52 19.26
CA LYS A 102 5.54 -16.88 19.28
C LYS A 102 4.24 -16.91 18.48
N LYS A 103 4.18 -17.71 17.42
CA LYS A 103 2.93 -18.02 16.72
C LYS A 103 2.22 -19.15 17.47
N ALA A 104 0.94 -18.96 17.79
CA ALA A 104 0.10 -20.00 18.36
C ALA A 104 -0.61 -20.80 17.25
N ASP A 105 -0.88 -22.07 17.52
CA ASP A 105 -1.64 -22.93 16.62
C ASP A 105 -3.10 -22.51 16.54
N ASN A 106 -3.73 -22.71 15.37
CA ASN A 106 -5.14 -22.41 15.18
C ASN A 106 -6.01 -23.56 15.70
N LEU A 107 -6.40 -23.48 16.97
CA LEU A 107 -7.30 -24.45 17.63
C LEU A 107 -8.75 -24.36 17.16
N ILE A 108 -9.20 -23.20 16.67
CA ILE A 108 -10.61 -22.99 16.29
C ILE A 108 -10.97 -23.74 15.01
N GLN A 109 -10.07 -23.81 14.02
CA GLN A 109 -10.29 -24.53 12.75
C GLN A 109 -11.65 -24.23 12.07
N ARG A 110 -12.14 -22.98 12.18
CA ARG A 110 -13.46 -22.50 11.71
C ARG A 110 -14.69 -23.05 12.47
N HIS A 111 -14.50 -23.75 13.59
CA HIS A 111 -15.56 -24.13 14.52
C HIS A 111 -15.82 -23.04 15.55
N PHE A 112 -16.56 -22.00 15.14
CA PHE A 112 -16.76 -20.79 15.94
C PHE A 112 -17.82 -20.91 17.05
N GLU A 113 -18.75 -21.84 16.92
CA GLU A 113 -19.81 -22.02 17.93
C GLU A 113 -19.24 -22.69 19.18
N ALA A 114 -19.59 -22.13 20.35
CA ALA A 114 -19.31 -22.70 21.66
C ALA A 114 -20.57 -23.36 22.23
N SER A 115 -20.40 -24.42 23.02
CA SER A 115 -21.49 -25.15 23.68
C SER A 115 -21.81 -24.60 25.07
N LYS A 116 -20.88 -23.87 25.68
CA LYS A 116 -21.04 -23.24 27.00
C LYS A 116 -20.29 -21.90 27.08
N PRO A 117 -20.66 -21.01 28.01
CA PRO A 117 -19.94 -19.75 28.24
C PRO A 117 -18.44 -19.98 28.45
N TYR A 118 -17.63 -19.04 27.99
CA TYR A 118 -16.16 -19.04 28.10
C TYR A 118 -15.43 -20.21 27.42
N GLU A 119 -16.10 -21.12 26.69
CA GLU A 119 -15.40 -22.21 26.00
C GLU A 119 -14.58 -21.69 24.82
N LYS A 120 -15.11 -20.74 24.04
CA LYS A 120 -14.40 -20.09 22.94
C LYS A 120 -14.66 -18.59 23.01
N CYS A 121 -13.62 -17.83 23.27
CA CYS A 121 -13.65 -16.38 23.31
C CYS A 121 -12.84 -15.81 22.15
N TYR A 122 -13.25 -14.65 21.63
CA TYR A 122 -12.64 -14.00 20.49
C TYR A 122 -12.25 -12.57 20.83
N THR A 123 -11.07 -12.14 20.40
CA THR A 123 -10.62 -10.75 20.59
C THR A 123 -9.91 -10.22 19.36
N ASP A 124 -10.08 -8.93 19.11
CA ASP A 124 -9.41 -8.18 18.04
C ASP A 124 -9.19 -6.73 18.48
N VAL A 125 -8.34 -5.97 17.77
CA VAL A 125 -8.21 -4.52 17.96
C VAL A 125 -8.70 -3.78 16.73
N THR A 126 -9.85 -3.12 16.87
CA THR A 126 -10.47 -2.33 15.80
C THR A 126 -10.12 -0.84 15.93
N GLU A 127 -9.64 -0.23 14.85
CA GLU A 127 -9.37 1.22 14.75
C GLU A 127 -10.61 1.98 14.22
N PHE A 128 -11.02 3.01 14.93
CA PHE A 128 -12.05 3.97 14.55
C PHE A 128 -11.44 5.36 14.32
N ALA A 129 -11.78 5.98 13.20
CA ALA A 129 -11.47 7.39 12.96
C ALA A 129 -12.54 8.27 13.61
N ILE A 130 -12.12 9.31 14.34
CA ILE A 130 -13.05 10.29 14.93
C ILE A 130 -13.25 11.42 13.90
N PRO A 131 -14.44 11.57 13.27
CA PRO A 131 -14.60 12.48 12.12
C PRO A 131 -14.26 13.95 12.41
N ALA A 132 -14.47 14.39 13.65
CA ALA A 132 -14.23 15.77 14.09
C ALA A 132 -12.80 16.02 14.62
N SER A 133 -11.88 15.05 14.47
CA SER A 133 -10.55 15.11 15.07
C SER A 133 -9.51 14.41 14.20
N SER A 134 -8.23 14.75 14.39
CA SER A 134 -7.11 13.96 13.85
C SER A 134 -6.80 12.72 14.70
N GLN A 135 -7.50 12.56 15.82
CA GLN A 135 -7.35 11.43 16.74
C GLN A 135 -8.02 10.16 16.20
N LYS A 136 -7.49 9.04 16.67
CA LYS A 136 -8.02 7.70 16.44
C LYS A 136 -8.43 7.10 17.76
N LEU A 137 -9.44 6.25 17.73
CA LEU A 137 -9.87 5.45 18.85
C LEU A 137 -9.65 3.98 18.50
N TYR A 138 -9.16 3.20 19.44
CA TYR A 138 -8.92 1.77 19.30
C TYR A 138 -9.82 1.06 20.30
N LEU A 139 -10.57 0.06 19.84
CA LEU A 139 -11.40 -0.80 20.67
C LEU A 139 -10.79 -2.18 20.71
N SER A 140 -10.64 -2.73 21.91
CA SER A 140 -10.27 -4.12 22.14
C SER A 140 -11.41 -4.81 22.90
N PRO A 141 -12.32 -5.53 22.21
CA PRO A 141 -13.37 -6.30 22.84
C PRO A 141 -12.97 -7.76 23.05
N VAL A 142 -13.68 -8.44 23.95
CA VAL A 142 -13.73 -9.91 24.05
C VAL A 142 -15.17 -10.34 23.85
N LEU A 143 -15.39 -11.21 22.88
CA LEU A 143 -16.68 -11.80 22.54
C LEU A 143 -16.71 -13.25 23.00
N ASP A 144 -17.76 -13.65 23.72
CA ASP A 144 -18.03 -15.06 24.04
C ASP A 144 -18.76 -15.73 22.87
N GLY A 145 -18.19 -16.81 22.36
CA GLY A 145 -18.73 -17.61 21.25
C GLY A 145 -20.00 -18.38 21.55
N TYR A 146 -20.43 -18.44 22.82
CA TYR A 146 -21.66 -19.15 23.21
C TYR A 146 -22.91 -18.34 22.86
N ASN A 147 -22.96 -17.08 23.30
CA ASN A 147 -24.12 -16.19 23.14
C ASN A 147 -23.80 -14.91 22.35
N SER A 148 -22.58 -14.77 21.81
CA SER A 148 -22.08 -13.58 21.10
C SER A 148 -22.05 -12.31 21.95
N GLU A 149 -22.01 -12.44 23.27
CA GLU A 149 -21.94 -11.31 24.19
C GLU A 149 -20.52 -10.74 24.25
N ILE A 150 -20.41 -9.41 24.34
CA ILE A 150 -19.15 -8.73 24.62
C ILE A 150 -18.94 -8.73 26.14
N ILE A 151 -18.19 -9.72 26.64
CA ILE A 151 -17.95 -9.91 28.08
C ILE A 151 -17.03 -8.85 28.67
N ALA A 152 -16.15 -8.25 27.86
CA ALA A 152 -15.35 -7.11 28.26
C ALA A 152 -14.90 -6.29 27.04
N TYR A 153 -14.54 -5.03 27.29
CA TYR A 153 -13.86 -4.21 26.30
C TYR A 153 -12.98 -3.14 26.96
N GLN A 154 -12.00 -2.66 26.19
CA GLN A 154 -11.20 -1.50 26.57
C GLN A 154 -10.98 -0.57 25.37
N LEU A 155 -11.15 0.73 25.62
CA LEU A 155 -10.85 1.79 24.66
C LEU A 155 -9.48 2.42 24.92
N SER A 156 -8.82 2.88 23.86
CA SER A 156 -7.60 3.67 23.94
C SER A 156 -7.45 4.61 22.74
N THR A 157 -6.69 5.69 22.88
CA THR A 157 -6.37 6.61 21.77
C THR A 157 -5.14 6.15 20.98
N SER A 158 -4.50 5.05 21.39
CA SER A 158 -3.40 4.40 20.68
C SER A 158 -3.48 2.88 20.84
N PRO A 159 -3.01 2.08 19.88
CA PRO A 159 -2.96 0.63 20.03
C PRO A 159 -1.71 0.33 20.86
N ASN A 160 -1.87 0.20 22.18
CA ASN A 160 -0.78 -0.06 23.11
C ASN A 160 -1.05 -1.35 23.91
N LEU A 161 -0.01 -1.87 24.57
CA LEU A 161 -0.12 -3.12 25.32
C LEU A 161 -1.03 -2.97 26.55
N GLU A 162 -1.05 -1.80 27.18
CA GLU A 162 -1.84 -1.53 28.39
C GLU A 162 -3.34 -1.72 28.15
N GLN A 163 -3.82 -1.35 26.95
CA GLN A 163 -5.18 -1.63 26.51
C GLN A 163 -5.50 -3.13 26.59
N ILE A 164 -4.60 -3.99 26.11
CA ILE A 164 -4.78 -5.44 26.12
C ILE A 164 -4.70 -5.99 27.53
N LYS A 165 -3.75 -5.54 28.34
CA LYS A 165 -3.63 -5.94 29.76
C LYS A 165 -4.93 -5.68 30.53
N THR A 166 -5.44 -4.44 30.41
CA THR A 166 -6.66 -4.02 31.09
C THR A 166 -7.87 -4.79 30.59
N MET A 167 -7.97 -5.00 29.28
CA MET A 167 -9.05 -5.78 28.68
C MET A 167 -9.05 -7.23 29.19
N LEU A 168 -7.88 -7.90 29.19
CA LEU A 168 -7.75 -9.30 29.61
C LEU A 168 -8.09 -9.49 31.08
N ALA A 169 -7.60 -8.59 31.94
CA ALA A 169 -7.91 -8.62 33.37
C ALA A 169 -9.41 -8.45 33.65
N LYS A 170 -10.12 -7.65 32.84
CA LYS A 170 -11.58 -7.50 32.92
C LYS A 170 -12.34 -8.71 32.39
N ALA A 171 -11.87 -9.30 31.29
CA ALA A 171 -12.52 -10.42 30.63
C ALA A 171 -12.40 -11.74 31.41
N PHE A 172 -11.26 -11.94 32.08
CA PHE A 172 -10.93 -13.19 32.77
C PHE A 172 -10.52 -12.91 34.23
N PRO A 173 -11.47 -12.48 35.09
CA PRO A 173 -11.17 -12.12 36.48
C PRO A 173 -10.76 -13.33 37.34
N ASP A 174 -11.30 -14.51 37.07
CA ASP A 174 -11.09 -15.70 37.90
C ASP A 174 -9.66 -16.25 37.76
N GLU A 175 -9.13 -16.90 38.78
CA GLU A 175 -7.76 -17.41 38.77
C GLU A 175 -7.51 -18.45 37.67
N HIS A 176 -8.54 -19.22 37.29
CA HIS A 176 -8.41 -20.33 36.35
C HIS A 176 -9.66 -20.54 35.47
N TYR A 177 -9.45 -21.00 34.23
CA TYR A 177 -10.47 -21.31 33.24
C TYR A 177 -10.18 -22.65 32.56
N ASP A 178 -11.06 -23.64 32.77
CA ASP A 178 -10.89 -24.98 32.20
C ASP A 178 -11.36 -25.06 30.74
N ASN A 179 -10.46 -25.49 29.85
CA ASN A 179 -10.75 -25.74 28.43
C ASN A 179 -11.28 -24.50 27.68
N THR A 180 -10.82 -23.31 28.08
CA THR A 180 -11.14 -22.05 27.40
C THR A 180 -10.16 -21.76 26.29
N ILE A 181 -10.67 -21.48 25.09
CA ILE A 181 -9.86 -21.03 23.96
C ILE A 181 -10.06 -19.54 23.78
N LEU A 182 -9.02 -18.73 24.02
CA LEU A 182 -9.01 -17.34 23.56
C LEU A 182 -8.35 -17.25 22.19
N HIS A 183 -9.13 -16.88 21.18
CA HIS A 183 -8.68 -16.72 19.81
C HIS A 183 -8.50 -15.25 19.43
N SER A 184 -7.36 -14.94 18.79
CA SER A 184 -7.00 -13.61 18.31
C SER A 184 -6.27 -13.71 16.96
N ASP A 185 -6.10 -12.57 16.29
CA ASP A 185 -5.21 -12.51 15.13
C ASP A 185 -3.73 -12.62 15.54
N GLN A 186 -2.82 -12.64 14.56
CA GLN A 186 -1.38 -12.64 14.84
C GLN A 186 -0.78 -11.22 14.87
N GLY A 187 -1.53 -10.23 15.37
CA GLY A 187 -1.03 -8.88 15.61
C GLY A 187 0.08 -8.84 16.66
N TRP A 188 0.91 -7.80 16.64
CA TRP A 188 2.04 -7.68 17.58
C TRP A 188 1.61 -7.71 19.06
N GLN A 189 0.38 -7.29 19.38
CA GLN A 189 -0.11 -7.32 20.76
C GLN A 189 -0.23 -8.76 21.28
N TYR A 190 -0.76 -9.66 20.45
CA TYR A 190 -1.02 -11.05 20.80
C TYR A 190 0.22 -11.93 20.68
N GLN A 191 1.24 -11.47 19.94
CA GLN A 191 2.58 -12.08 19.92
C GLN A 191 3.47 -11.66 21.10
N HIS A 192 3.03 -10.70 21.93
CA HIS A 192 3.82 -10.16 23.03
C HIS A 192 3.93 -11.18 24.18
N GLN A 193 5.11 -11.26 24.82
CA GLN A 193 5.38 -12.21 25.91
C GLN A 193 4.31 -12.18 27.02
N PHE A 194 3.95 -10.98 27.49
CA PHE A 194 2.87 -10.79 28.47
C PHE A 194 1.57 -11.51 28.11
N TYR A 195 1.15 -11.48 26.82
CA TYR A 195 -0.12 -12.10 26.42
C TYR A 195 -0.07 -13.62 26.63
N HIS A 196 1.02 -14.26 26.22
CA HIS A 196 1.23 -15.69 26.43
C HIS A 196 1.39 -16.06 27.90
N GLU A 197 2.08 -15.24 28.69
CA GLU A 197 2.21 -15.45 30.15
C GLU A 197 0.85 -15.34 30.84
N PHE A 198 0.03 -14.35 30.47
CA PHE A 198 -1.32 -14.21 30.99
C PHE A 198 -2.17 -15.44 30.68
N LEU A 199 -2.14 -15.93 29.44
CA LEU A 199 -2.87 -17.13 29.05
C LEU A 199 -2.42 -18.35 29.88
N ASN A 200 -1.11 -18.61 29.93
CA ASN A 200 -0.56 -19.73 30.70
C ASN A 200 -0.89 -19.67 32.20
N GLN A 201 -1.09 -18.48 32.76
CA GLN A 201 -1.48 -18.31 34.17
C GLN A 201 -2.95 -18.65 34.40
N LYS A 202 -3.82 -18.49 33.40
CA LYS A 202 -5.26 -18.72 33.50
C LYS A 202 -5.67 -20.17 33.19
N GLY A 203 -4.78 -21.01 32.69
CA GLY A 203 -5.06 -22.39 32.28
C GLY A 203 -4.91 -22.60 30.79
#